data_AF-A0A1G1RQN1-F1
#
_entry.id   AF-A0A1G1RQN1-F1
#
_cell.length_a   1.000
_cell.length_b   1.000
_cell.length_c   1.000
_cell.angle_alpha   90.00
_cell.angle_beta   90.00
_cell.angle_gamma   90.00
#
_symmetry.space_group_name_H-M   'P 1'
#
loop_
_entity.id
_entity.type
_entity.pdbx_description
1 polymer ?
#
loop_
_entity_poly.entity_id
_entity_poly.type
_entity_poly.pdbx_seq_one_letter_code
_entity_poly.pdbx_strand_id
1 'polypeptide(L)'
;MKPGEYSLKLAPIPINTGRKNRTLRIVNTGDRPIQVGSHYHFYEVNQALQFEREYALGMRLNIASGTAVRFEPGEEKWVQLVEIGGTKEVYGHRGLVSGKAVSVDRAEDTGLAEIQMERQDYAGMFGPTTGDKVRLADTELWAEIEQDYTVYGDECKFGGGKVLRDGMGQSAKASRDEGVADVIITNAMIIDHSGIVKADIGIKDGRIINIGKAGNPDMMDGVHADLIIGASTEVIAGENMIVTAGGIDSHIHFICPQQISTALSSGITTMLGGGTGPATGTNATTCTPGAWHIQRMLEAAEPFAMNIG
;
A
#
# COMPACT_ATOMS: atom_id res chain seq x y z
N MET A 1 2.28 23.98 18.92
CA MET A 1 1.93 23.41 17.61
C MET A 1 2.95 22.34 17.29
N LYS A 2 2.54 21.14 16.87
CA LYS A 2 3.45 20.06 16.46
C LYS A 2 3.32 19.85 14.94
N PRO A 3 4.39 20.07 14.15
CA PRO A 3 4.32 19.89 12.71
C PRO A 3 3.94 18.45 12.31
N GLY A 4 3.02 18.32 11.34
CA GLY A 4 2.58 17.01 10.85
C GLY A 4 1.76 16.18 11.84
N GLU A 5 1.24 16.77 12.92
CA GLU A 5 0.51 16.03 13.93
C GLU A 5 -0.85 15.51 13.43
N TYR A 6 -1.27 14.38 14.01
CA TYR A 6 -2.57 13.79 13.72
C TYR A 6 -3.62 14.26 14.72
N SER A 7 -4.83 14.53 14.22
CA SER A 7 -6.05 14.64 15.00
C SER A 7 -6.90 13.42 14.69
N LEU A 8 -6.86 12.44 15.58
CA LEU A 8 -7.54 11.16 15.41
C LEU A 8 -8.90 11.19 16.12
N LYS A 9 -9.92 10.56 15.51
CA LYS A 9 -11.16 10.21 16.22
C LYS A 9 -10.85 9.24 17.38
N LEU A 10 -11.79 9.16 18.33
CA LEU A 10 -11.64 8.30 19.51
C LEU A 10 -12.10 6.86 19.28
N ALA A 11 -12.98 6.63 18.30
CA ALA A 11 -13.52 5.29 18.07
C ALA A 11 -12.43 4.36 17.51
N PRO A 12 -12.29 3.14 18.06
CA PRO A 12 -11.39 2.13 17.51
C PRO A 12 -11.89 1.63 16.15
N ILE A 13 -11.01 0.96 15.42
CA ILE A 13 -11.28 0.46 14.07
C ILE A 13 -11.51 -1.05 14.15
N PRO A 14 -12.71 -1.54 13.78
CA PRO A 14 -12.94 -2.97 13.65
C PRO A 14 -12.18 -3.49 12.42
N ILE A 15 -11.37 -4.54 12.60
CA ILE A 15 -10.62 -5.17 11.50
C ILE A 15 -11.10 -6.61 11.27
N ASN A 16 -10.96 -7.09 10.04
CA ASN A 16 -11.38 -8.42 9.59
C ASN A 16 -12.88 -8.71 9.80
N THR A 17 -13.74 -7.70 9.72
CA THR A 17 -15.18 -7.82 9.97
C THR A 17 -15.88 -8.70 8.94
N GLY A 18 -17.03 -9.27 9.34
CA GLY A 18 -17.86 -10.09 8.44
C GLY A 18 -17.29 -11.46 8.08
N ARG A 19 -16.17 -11.88 8.68
CA ARG A 19 -15.49 -13.15 8.39
C ARG A 19 -15.68 -14.18 9.50
N LYS A 20 -15.78 -15.46 9.11
CA LYS A 20 -15.76 -16.58 10.06
C LYS A 20 -14.43 -16.59 10.80
N ASN A 21 -14.47 -16.85 12.11
CA ASN A 21 -13.28 -16.99 12.94
C ASN A 21 -13.44 -18.17 13.88
N ARG A 22 -12.31 -18.57 14.46
CA ARG A 22 -12.23 -19.58 15.51
C ARG A 22 -10.95 -19.45 16.28
N THR A 23 -10.93 -20.00 17.49
CA THR A 23 -9.73 -20.07 18.31
C THR A 23 -9.18 -21.48 18.30
N LEU A 24 -7.90 -21.65 17.96
CA LEU A 24 -7.21 -22.93 17.99
C LEU A 24 -6.06 -22.89 19.00
N ARG A 25 -5.86 -24.02 19.68
CA ARG A 25 -4.72 -24.26 20.58
C ARG A 25 -3.55 -24.77 19.76
N ILE A 26 -2.45 -24.05 19.77
CA ILE A 26 -1.25 -24.33 18.97
C ILE A 26 -0.09 -24.62 19.92
N VAL A 27 0.63 -25.72 19.68
CA VAL A 27 1.81 -26.11 20.45
C VAL A 27 3.02 -26.19 19.53
N ASN A 28 4.12 -25.52 19.86
CA ASN A 28 5.38 -25.69 19.14
C ASN A 28 6.15 -26.90 19.69
N THR A 29 6.13 -28.00 18.96
CA THR A 29 6.84 -29.25 19.28
C THR A 29 8.28 -29.29 18.75
N GLY A 30 8.71 -28.23 18.06
CA GLY A 30 10.06 -28.11 17.51
C GLY A 30 11.08 -27.62 18.54
N ASP A 31 12.33 -27.60 18.11
CA ASP A 31 13.51 -27.18 18.88
C ASP A 31 13.91 -25.71 18.64
N ARG A 32 13.18 -25.01 17.77
CA ARG A 32 13.45 -23.64 17.34
C ARG A 32 12.20 -22.78 17.38
N PRO A 33 12.35 -21.46 17.54
CA PRO A 33 11.23 -20.53 17.50
C PRO A 33 10.59 -20.49 16.11
N ILE A 34 9.27 -20.38 16.08
CA ILE A 34 8.47 -20.29 14.85
C ILE A 34 7.64 -19.01 14.93
N GLN A 35 7.64 -18.21 13.85
CA GLN A 35 6.85 -16.98 13.79
C GLN A 35 5.98 -16.99 12.53
N VAL A 36 4.69 -16.76 12.71
CA VAL A 36 3.68 -16.81 11.65
C VAL A 36 3.07 -15.43 11.46
N GLY A 37 3.14 -14.90 10.23
CA GLY A 37 2.61 -13.59 9.87
C GLY A 37 1.09 -13.59 9.66
N SER A 38 0.47 -12.42 9.83
CA SER A 38 -0.98 -12.18 9.72
C SER A 38 -1.67 -12.84 8.54
N HIS A 39 -1.07 -12.75 7.34
CA HIS A 39 -1.65 -13.22 6.09
C HIS A 39 -1.12 -14.57 5.61
N TYR A 40 -0.35 -15.28 6.43
CA TYR A 40 0.08 -16.62 6.07
C TYR A 40 -1.09 -17.59 6.21
N HIS A 41 -1.33 -18.44 5.19
CA HIS A 41 -2.36 -19.47 5.26
C HIS A 41 -2.05 -20.46 6.38
N PHE A 42 -2.88 -20.50 7.42
CA PHE A 42 -2.50 -21.10 8.68
C PHE A 42 -2.41 -22.64 8.60
N TYR A 43 -3.16 -23.27 7.68
CA TYR A 43 -3.01 -24.69 7.35
C TYR A 43 -1.59 -25.05 6.89
N GLU A 44 -0.91 -24.11 6.23
CA GLU A 44 0.40 -24.32 5.60
C GLU A 44 1.57 -24.06 6.55
N VAL A 45 1.33 -23.73 7.83
CA VAL A 45 2.43 -23.40 8.76
C VAL A 45 3.34 -24.61 9.01
N ASN A 46 4.51 -24.34 9.58
CA ASN A 46 5.53 -25.35 9.93
C ASN A 46 4.90 -26.57 10.65
N GLN A 47 5.34 -27.79 10.29
CA GLN A 47 4.83 -29.04 10.85
C GLN A 47 5.11 -29.22 12.34
N ALA A 48 6.13 -28.53 12.86
CA ALA A 48 6.41 -28.50 14.30
C ALA A 48 5.31 -27.80 15.11
N LEU A 49 4.44 -26.99 14.48
CA LEU A 49 3.23 -26.49 15.12
C LEU A 49 2.13 -27.54 15.07
N GLN A 50 1.80 -28.10 16.24
CA GLN A 50 0.78 -29.10 16.43
C GLN A 50 -0.55 -28.44 16.82
N PHE A 51 -1.59 -28.73 16.04
CA PHE A 51 -2.98 -28.29 16.20
C PHE A 51 -3.87 -29.11 15.25
N GLU A 52 -5.19 -28.98 15.38
CA GLU A 52 -6.17 -29.61 14.50
C GLU A 52 -6.21 -28.89 13.13
N ARG A 53 -5.38 -29.37 12.20
CA ARG A 53 -4.98 -28.62 11.01
C ARG A 53 -6.12 -28.42 10.01
N GLU A 54 -7.01 -29.38 9.88
CA GLU A 54 -8.22 -29.32 9.04
C GLU A 54 -9.07 -28.07 9.33
N TYR A 55 -9.12 -27.61 10.59
CA TYR A 55 -9.86 -26.40 10.96
C TYR A 55 -9.14 -25.10 10.59
N ALA A 56 -7.87 -25.14 10.19
CA ALA A 56 -7.16 -23.96 9.70
C ALA A 56 -7.20 -23.79 8.16
N LEU A 57 -7.85 -24.72 7.45
CA LEU A 57 -8.04 -24.62 6.00
C LEU A 57 -8.85 -23.36 5.66
N GLY A 58 -8.41 -22.60 4.66
CA GLY A 58 -8.99 -21.29 4.33
C GLY A 58 -8.86 -20.20 5.39
N MET A 59 -8.01 -20.35 6.41
CA MET A 59 -7.89 -19.37 7.50
C MET A 59 -6.47 -18.79 7.63
N ARG A 60 -6.39 -17.58 8.17
CA ARG A 60 -5.17 -16.86 8.53
C ARG A 60 -5.28 -16.30 9.95
N LEU A 61 -4.22 -15.75 10.53
CA LEU A 61 -4.28 -15.16 11.87
C LEU A 61 -5.23 -13.94 11.89
N ASN A 62 -6.11 -13.87 12.89
CA ASN A 62 -6.94 -12.70 13.16
C ASN A 62 -6.15 -11.72 14.02
N ILE A 63 -5.25 -10.96 13.39
CA ILE A 63 -4.38 -9.94 14.01
C ILE A 63 -4.21 -8.78 13.03
N ALA A 64 -3.66 -7.65 13.48
CA ALA A 64 -3.38 -6.49 12.63
C ALA A 64 -2.47 -6.85 11.45
N SER A 65 -2.76 -6.28 10.28
CA SER A 65 -2.04 -6.56 9.04
C SER A 65 -0.54 -6.28 9.18
N GLY A 66 0.30 -7.20 8.68
CA GLY A 66 1.75 -7.13 8.82
C GLY A 66 2.30 -7.38 10.23
N THR A 67 1.50 -7.82 11.20
CA THR A 67 2.01 -8.36 12.47
C THR A 67 2.19 -9.88 12.40
N ALA A 68 2.70 -10.49 13.47
CA ALA A 68 2.95 -11.92 13.55
C ALA A 68 2.80 -12.44 14.97
N VAL A 69 2.50 -13.74 15.10
CA VAL A 69 2.53 -14.46 16.38
C VAL A 69 3.78 -15.33 16.40
N ARG A 70 4.55 -15.23 17.49
CA ARG A 70 5.75 -16.02 17.75
C ARG A 70 5.44 -17.15 18.73
N PHE A 71 6.00 -18.32 18.46
CA PHE A 71 5.91 -19.53 19.27
C PHE A 71 7.32 -20.00 19.63
N GLU A 72 7.69 -19.92 20.90
CA GLU A 72 8.95 -20.49 21.40
C GLU A 72 8.89 -22.04 21.47
N PRO A 73 10.02 -22.76 21.48
CA PRO A 73 10.04 -24.21 21.66
C PRO A 73 9.27 -24.66 22.91
N GLY A 74 8.35 -25.61 22.75
CA GLY A 74 7.48 -26.12 23.81
C GLY A 74 6.33 -25.18 24.20
N GLU A 75 6.25 -23.97 23.62
CA GLU A 75 5.20 -23.02 23.95
C GLU A 75 3.84 -23.46 23.43
N GLU A 76 2.82 -23.22 24.26
CA GLU A 76 1.42 -23.39 23.93
C GLU A 76 0.70 -22.04 23.93
N LYS A 77 -0.05 -21.75 22.85
CA LYS A 77 -0.82 -20.52 22.69
C LYS A 77 -2.17 -20.80 22.05
N TRP A 78 -3.18 -20.09 22.54
CA TRP A 78 -4.47 -19.98 21.86
C TRP A 78 -4.41 -18.83 20.88
N VAL A 79 -4.70 -19.08 19.61
CA VAL A 79 -4.72 -18.05 18.56
C VAL A 79 -6.08 -17.97 17.91
N GLN A 80 -6.53 -16.75 17.62
CA GLN A 80 -7.69 -16.54 16.77
C GLN A 80 -7.27 -16.56 15.30
N LEU A 81 -8.03 -17.33 14.52
CA LEU A 81 -7.93 -17.37 13.07
C LEU A 81 -9.18 -16.74 12.47
N VAL A 82 -9.03 -16.15 11.29
CA VAL A 82 -10.11 -15.59 10.48
C VAL A 82 -10.03 -16.15 9.07
N GLU A 83 -11.18 -16.40 8.47
CA GLU A 83 -11.28 -16.86 7.09
C GLU A 83 -10.67 -15.84 6.12
N ILE A 84 -10.01 -16.32 5.07
CA ILE A 84 -9.56 -15.44 3.98
C ILE A 84 -10.75 -14.86 3.22
N GLY A 85 -10.57 -13.67 2.65
CA GLY A 85 -11.55 -13.03 1.77
C GLY A 85 -11.39 -13.48 0.31
N GLY A 86 -11.90 -12.66 -0.61
CA GLY A 86 -11.70 -12.84 -2.04
C GLY A 86 -12.35 -14.11 -2.59
N THR A 87 -11.70 -14.73 -3.58
CA THR A 87 -12.17 -15.99 -4.18
C THR A 87 -11.94 -17.22 -3.29
N LYS A 88 -11.24 -17.03 -2.16
CA LYS A 88 -10.86 -18.07 -1.19
C LYS A 88 -10.00 -19.16 -1.82
N GLU A 89 -9.01 -18.75 -2.57
CA GLU A 89 -8.01 -19.64 -3.16
C GLU A 89 -6.65 -19.43 -2.49
N VAL A 90 -5.90 -20.53 -2.35
CA VAL A 90 -4.56 -20.54 -1.76
C VAL A 90 -3.60 -21.18 -2.74
N TYR A 91 -2.44 -20.54 -2.91
CA TYR A 91 -1.33 -20.99 -3.74
C TYR A 91 -0.01 -20.67 -3.04
N GLY A 92 1.07 -21.34 -3.41
CA GLY A 92 2.40 -21.10 -2.80
C GLY A 92 2.55 -21.79 -1.44
N HIS A 93 3.11 -21.07 -0.46
CA HIS A 93 3.41 -21.58 0.88
C HIS A 93 4.26 -22.86 0.89
N ARG A 94 3.74 -24.00 1.38
CA ARG A 94 4.39 -25.31 1.29
C ARG A 94 3.77 -26.21 0.21
N GLY A 95 2.79 -25.69 -0.54
CA GLY A 95 2.10 -26.40 -1.61
C GLY A 95 1.23 -27.56 -1.14
N LEU A 96 0.74 -27.55 0.11
CA LEU A 96 -0.22 -28.55 0.59
C LEU A 96 -1.63 -28.27 0.07
N VAL A 97 -1.92 -27.00 -0.24
CA VAL A 97 -3.16 -26.51 -0.84
C VAL A 97 -2.82 -25.73 -2.11
N SER A 98 -3.53 -26.05 -3.19
CA SER A 98 -3.38 -25.37 -4.48
C SER A 98 -4.75 -25.23 -5.13
N GLY A 99 -5.41 -24.11 -4.86
CA GLY A 99 -6.78 -23.84 -5.27
C GLY A 99 -7.70 -23.50 -4.10
N LYS A 100 -8.99 -23.80 -4.26
CA LYS A 100 -10.03 -23.38 -3.34
C LYS A 100 -9.83 -23.94 -1.93
N ALA A 101 -9.78 -23.07 -0.94
CA ALA A 101 -9.55 -23.39 0.46
C ALA A 101 -10.72 -22.84 1.29
N VAL A 102 -11.75 -23.66 1.50
CA VAL A 102 -12.91 -23.28 2.31
C VAL A 102 -12.78 -23.89 3.68
N SER A 103 -13.02 -23.07 4.70
CA SER A 103 -13.05 -23.54 6.09
C SER A 103 -14.17 -24.56 6.29
N VAL A 104 -13.86 -25.67 6.96
CA VAL A 104 -14.88 -26.63 7.44
C VAL A 104 -15.52 -26.09 8.70
N ASP A 105 -16.86 -26.17 8.80
CA ASP A 105 -17.61 -25.69 9.97
C ASP A 105 -17.35 -26.58 11.20
N ARG A 106 -17.29 -25.96 12.39
CA ARG A 106 -17.18 -26.64 13.68
C ARG A 106 -18.26 -26.11 14.63
N ALA A 107 -18.84 -27.01 15.44
CA ALA A 107 -19.93 -26.66 16.36
C ALA A 107 -19.58 -25.54 17.37
N GLU A 108 -18.29 -25.31 17.61
CA GLU A 108 -17.74 -24.34 18.55
C GLU A 108 -17.26 -23.04 17.86
N ASP A 109 -17.52 -22.86 16.56
CA ASP A 109 -17.15 -21.65 15.84
C ASP A 109 -17.81 -20.42 16.49
N THR A 110 -16.98 -19.50 16.99
CA THR A 110 -17.36 -18.43 17.92
C THR A 110 -18.11 -17.25 17.28
N GLY A 111 -18.82 -17.47 16.17
CA GLY A 111 -19.57 -16.41 15.47
C GLY A 111 -18.66 -15.47 14.66
N LEU A 112 -19.11 -14.23 14.40
CA LEU A 112 -18.34 -13.15 13.76
C LEU A 112 -17.63 -12.33 14.85
N ALA A 113 -16.35 -12.59 15.11
CA ALA A 113 -15.53 -11.94 16.11
C ALA A 113 -14.73 -10.85 15.43
N GLU A 114 -15.09 -9.62 15.76
CA GLU A 114 -14.37 -8.42 15.38
C GLU A 114 -13.27 -8.19 16.41
N ILE A 115 -12.02 -8.12 15.95
CA ILE A 115 -10.98 -7.51 16.79
C ILE A 115 -10.94 -6.03 16.45
N GLN A 116 -10.70 -5.23 17.48
CA GLN A 116 -10.63 -3.78 17.38
C GLN A 116 -9.17 -3.36 17.45
N MET A 117 -8.80 -2.38 16.64
CA MET A 117 -7.49 -1.74 16.70
C MET A 117 -7.68 -0.32 17.21
N GLU A 118 -6.88 0.07 18.21
CA GLU A 118 -6.85 1.45 18.65
C GLU A 118 -6.41 2.35 17.50
N ARG A 119 -7.09 3.48 17.35
CA ARG A 119 -6.92 4.33 16.18
C ARG A 119 -5.52 4.91 16.07
N GLN A 120 -4.89 5.17 17.21
CA GLN A 120 -3.50 5.61 17.31
C GLN A 120 -2.51 4.55 16.80
N ASP A 121 -2.77 3.28 17.11
CA ASP A 121 -1.94 2.17 16.65
C ASP A 121 -2.12 1.94 15.15
N TYR A 122 -3.37 2.04 14.67
CA TYR A 122 -3.68 1.94 13.25
C TYR A 122 -2.96 3.03 12.46
N ALA A 123 -3.10 4.28 12.89
CA ALA A 123 -2.43 5.41 12.25
C ALA A 123 -0.91 5.24 12.28
N GLY A 124 -0.33 4.77 13.39
CA GLY A 124 1.12 4.51 13.45
C GLY A 124 1.59 3.41 12.49
N MET A 125 0.74 2.41 12.21
CA MET A 125 1.09 1.28 11.37
C MET A 125 0.84 1.50 9.87
N PHE A 126 -0.23 2.20 9.51
CA PHE A 126 -0.73 2.29 8.13
C PHE A 126 -0.97 3.73 7.69
N GLY A 127 -0.73 4.72 8.54
CA GLY A 127 -1.18 6.10 8.33
C GLY A 127 -2.65 6.31 8.71
N PRO A 128 -3.10 7.56 8.78
CA PRO A 128 -4.45 7.93 9.16
C PRO A 128 -5.51 7.38 8.19
N THR A 129 -6.77 7.29 8.63
CA THR A 129 -7.90 6.79 7.84
C THR A 129 -9.10 7.78 7.82
N THR A 130 -10.29 7.35 7.42
CA THR A 130 -11.46 8.21 7.20
C THR A 130 -11.82 9.02 8.46
N GLY A 131 -11.83 10.34 8.31
CA GLY A 131 -12.15 11.33 9.34
C GLY A 131 -11.03 11.64 10.33
N ASP A 132 -9.85 11.04 10.17
CA ASP A 132 -8.61 11.54 10.76
C ASP A 132 -8.23 12.86 10.07
N LYS A 133 -7.50 13.70 10.79
CA LYS A 133 -6.88 14.89 10.19
C LYS A 133 -5.37 14.86 10.36
N VAL A 134 -4.67 15.43 9.39
CA VAL A 134 -3.23 15.68 9.44
C VAL A 134 -2.99 17.18 9.31
N ARG A 135 -2.20 17.76 10.22
CA ARG A 135 -1.74 19.13 10.07
C ARG A 135 -0.72 19.20 8.93
N LEU A 136 -0.90 20.13 8.00
CA LEU A 136 0.04 20.30 6.89
C LEU A 136 1.29 21.03 7.40
N ALA A 137 2.34 20.26 7.67
CA ALA A 137 3.61 20.74 8.23
C ALA A 137 3.37 21.63 9.47
N ASP A 138 4.00 22.80 9.51
CA ASP A 138 3.90 23.82 10.55
C ASP A 138 2.86 24.91 10.24
N THR A 139 1.88 24.62 9.36
CA THR A 139 0.77 25.52 9.07
C THR A 139 -0.40 25.33 10.07
N GLU A 140 -1.42 26.18 9.97
CA GLU A 140 -2.70 26.00 10.68
C GLU A 140 -3.72 25.19 9.86
N LEU A 141 -3.32 24.64 8.71
CA LEU A 141 -4.20 23.86 7.84
C LEU A 141 -4.28 22.40 8.31
N TRP A 142 -5.49 21.86 8.28
CA TRP A 142 -5.78 20.47 8.61
C TRP A 142 -6.45 19.78 7.43
N ALA A 143 -5.82 18.73 6.91
CA ALA A 143 -6.38 17.88 5.87
C ALA A 143 -7.12 16.71 6.52
N GLU A 144 -8.44 16.63 6.34
CA GLU A 144 -9.27 15.51 6.81
C GLU A 144 -9.42 14.46 5.69
N ILE A 145 -9.25 13.18 6.01
CA ILE A 145 -9.46 12.10 5.03
C ILE A 145 -10.96 11.89 4.85
N GLU A 146 -11.43 12.07 3.63
CA GLU A 146 -12.83 12.02 3.23
C GLU A 146 -13.30 10.57 2.99
N GLN A 147 -12.40 9.72 2.47
CA GLN A 147 -12.66 8.32 2.16
C GLN A 147 -11.38 7.48 2.26
N ASP A 148 -11.51 6.26 2.78
CA ASP A 148 -10.48 5.23 2.73
C ASP A 148 -10.99 4.04 1.90
N TYR A 149 -10.19 3.61 0.93
CA TYR A 149 -10.52 2.49 0.04
C TYR A 149 -10.17 1.12 0.64
N THR A 150 -9.43 1.09 1.75
CA THR A 150 -9.00 -0.16 2.38
C THR A 150 -10.17 -1.02 2.87
N VAL A 151 -9.89 -2.31 3.03
CA VAL A 151 -10.71 -3.22 3.85
C VAL A 151 -9.90 -3.51 5.11
N TYR A 152 -10.36 -2.99 6.26
CA TYR A 152 -9.57 -3.00 7.48
C TYR A 152 -9.15 -4.40 7.89
N GLY A 153 -7.84 -4.59 8.07
CA GLY A 153 -7.20 -5.89 8.34
C GLY A 153 -6.56 -6.56 7.11
N ASP A 154 -6.82 -6.06 5.90
CA ASP A 154 -6.20 -6.48 4.63
C ASP A 154 -5.31 -5.35 4.02
N GLU A 155 -4.74 -4.48 4.86
CA GLU A 155 -3.84 -3.42 4.40
C GLU A 155 -2.60 -4.01 3.71
N CYS A 156 -2.19 -3.41 2.59
CA CYS A 156 -1.00 -3.82 1.85
C CYS A 156 0.26 -3.36 2.58
N LYS A 157 0.98 -4.28 3.23
CA LYS A 157 2.25 -3.97 3.92
C LYS A 157 3.38 -4.88 3.48
N PHE A 158 4.46 -4.28 2.98
CA PHE A 158 5.66 -4.98 2.54
C PHE A 158 6.68 -5.16 3.67
N GLY A 159 7.48 -6.23 3.60
CA GLY A 159 8.59 -6.51 4.51
C GLY A 159 8.65 -7.94 5.03
N GLY A 160 9.69 -8.25 5.80
CA GLY A 160 9.92 -9.58 6.38
C GLY A 160 8.75 -10.03 7.26
N GLY A 161 8.11 -11.14 6.88
CA GLY A 161 6.96 -11.69 7.61
C GLY A 161 5.66 -10.89 7.49
N LYS A 162 5.58 -9.93 6.55
CA LYS A 162 4.42 -9.07 6.34
C LYS A 162 3.44 -9.68 5.32
N VAL A 163 2.67 -8.83 4.65
CA VAL A 163 1.47 -9.16 3.87
C VAL A 163 1.82 -9.48 2.43
N LEU A 164 2.58 -8.60 1.78
CA LEU A 164 2.93 -8.68 0.37
C LEU A 164 4.05 -9.71 0.18
N ARG A 165 3.64 -10.98 0.10
CA ARG A 165 4.48 -12.16 -0.12
C ARG A 165 3.72 -13.15 -0.98
N ASP A 166 4.45 -14.02 -1.67
CA ASP A 166 3.90 -15.06 -2.55
C ASP A 166 2.74 -15.83 -1.90
N GLY A 167 1.63 -15.93 -2.64
CA GLY A 167 0.40 -16.59 -2.19
C GLY A 167 -0.40 -15.85 -1.13
N MET A 168 0.12 -14.73 -0.63
CA MET A 168 -0.48 -13.89 0.42
C MET A 168 -1.10 -12.64 -0.20
N GLY A 169 -0.71 -11.43 0.22
CA GLY A 169 -1.11 -10.20 -0.44
C GLY A 169 -0.52 -10.00 -1.84
N GLN A 170 0.45 -10.82 -2.25
CA GLN A 170 0.94 -10.92 -3.62
C GLN A 170 0.36 -12.19 -4.26
N SER A 171 -0.38 -12.03 -5.36
CA SER A 171 -0.93 -13.16 -6.11
C SER A 171 0.18 -14.03 -6.68
N ALA A 172 0.02 -15.35 -6.52
CA ALA A 172 0.94 -16.35 -7.07
C ALA A 172 0.61 -16.73 -8.52
N LYS A 173 -0.56 -16.33 -9.03
CA LYS A 173 -1.03 -16.67 -10.38
C LYS A 173 -0.87 -15.53 -11.37
N ALA A 174 -1.04 -14.30 -10.91
CA ALA A 174 -1.16 -13.15 -11.79
C ALA A 174 0.19 -12.80 -12.43
N SER A 175 0.16 -12.62 -13.75
CA SER A 175 1.32 -12.26 -14.56
C SER A 175 1.24 -10.82 -15.05
N ARG A 176 2.39 -10.24 -15.41
CA ARG A 176 2.47 -8.87 -15.94
C ARG A 176 1.59 -8.67 -17.18
N ASP A 177 1.52 -9.66 -18.06
CA ASP A 177 0.77 -9.60 -19.32
C ASP A 177 -0.75 -9.58 -19.10
N GLU A 178 -1.22 -9.96 -17.91
CA GLU A 178 -2.64 -9.96 -17.53
C GLU A 178 -3.11 -8.65 -16.88
N GLY A 179 -2.28 -7.61 -16.86
CA GLY A 179 -2.70 -6.31 -16.30
C GLY A 179 -2.11 -5.97 -14.94
N VAL A 180 -1.34 -6.87 -14.30
CA VAL A 180 -0.66 -6.62 -13.02
C VAL A 180 0.13 -5.31 -13.04
N ALA A 181 0.05 -4.56 -11.95
CA ALA A 181 0.75 -3.28 -11.78
C ALA A 181 2.28 -3.48 -11.76
N ASP A 182 3.02 -2.57 -12.40
CA ASP A 182 4.48 -2.56 -12.34
C ASP A 182 4.96 -2.04 -10.97
N VAL A 183 4.27 -1.04 -10.40
CA VAL A 183 4.55 -0.48 -9.07
C VAL A 183 3.24 -0.24 -8.34
N ILE A 184 3.22 -0.49 -7.03
CA ILE A 184 2.14 -0.08 -6.13
C ILE A 184 2.69 0.81 -5.02
N ILE A 185 2.08 1.99 -4.85
CA ILE A 185 2.30 2.84 -3.67
C ILE A 185 1.24 2.45 -2.64
N THR A 186 1.65 1.88 -1.50
CA THR A 186 0.71 1.34 -0.50
C THR A 186 0.27 2.38 0.52
N ASN A 187 -0.98 2.35 0.95
CA ASN A 187 -1.50 3.12 2.09
C ASN A 187 -1.20 4.64 2.02
N ALA A 188 -1.28 5.26 0.83
CA ALA A 188 -0.99 6.67 0.66
C ALA A 188 -2.17 7.56 1.08
N MET A 189 -1.92 8.59 1.88
CA MET A 189 -2.87 9.71 1.99
C MET A 189 -2.69 10.60 0.76
N ILE A 190 -3.67 10.64 -0.12
CA ILE A 190 -3.64 11.40 -1.36
C ILE A 190 -4.32 12.74 -1.12
N ILE A 191 -3.61 13.83 -1.40
CA ILE A 191 -4.18 15.17 -1.42
C ILE A 191 -4.16 15.65 -2.88
N ASP A 192 -5.36 15.85 -3.42
CA ASP A 192 -5.56 16.34 -4.77
C ASP A 192 -6.74 17.31 -4.81
N HIS A 193 -6.87 18.08 -5.90
CA HIS A 193 -8.02 18.96 -6.10
C HIS A 193 -9.36 18.20 -6.17
N SER A 194 -9.32 16.91 -6.52
CA SER A 194 -10.48 16.02 -6.58
C SER A 194 -10.98 15.52 -5.22
N GLY A 195 -10.15 15.64 -4.16
CA GLY A 195 -10.48 15.20 -2.81
C GLY A 195 -9.26 14.77 -1.99
N ILE A 196 -9.50 14.43 -0.73
CA ILE A 196 -8.48 13.94 0.20
C ILE A 196 -8.84 12.51 0.62
N VAL A 197 -8.14 11.52 0.05
CA VAL A 197 -8.48 10.11 0.22
C VAL A 197 -7.29 9.29 0.72
N LYS A 198 -7.57 8.08 1.21
CA LYS A 198 -6.59 7.08 1.60
C LYS A 198 -6.74 5.86 0.69
N ALA A 199 -5.67 5.51 -0.02
CA ALA A 199 -5.73 4.43 -1.02
C ALA A 199 -4.33 3.87 -1.34
N ASP A 200 -4.32 2.74 -2.04
CA ASP A 200 -3.18 2.26 -2.80
C ASP A 200 -3.23 2.87 -4.22
N ILE A 201 -2.06 3.15 -4.82
CA ILE A 201 -1.93 3.71 -6.18
C ILE A 201 -1.20 2.72 -7.06
N GLY A 202 -1.84 2.30 -8.16
CA GLY A 202 -1.24 1.41 -9.15
C GLY A 202 -0.62 2.16 -10.30
N ILE A 203 0.61 1.77 -10.67
CA ILE A 203 1.35 2.32 -11.81
C ILE A 203 1.70 1.18 -12.77
N LYS A 204 1.47 1.39 -14.06
CA LYS A 204 1.90 0.48 -15.13
C LYS A 204 2.31 1.26 -16.36
N ASP A 205 3.40 0.84 -16.99
CA ASP A 205 3.98 1.49 -18.18
C ASP A 205 4.13 3.02 -17.99
N GLY A 206 4.55 3.43 -16.79
CA GLY A 206 4.77 4.84 -16.42
C GLY A 206 3.50 5.68 -16.20
N ARG A 207 2.31 5.06 -16.12
CA ARG A 207 1.02 5.74 -15.91
C ARG A 207 0.32 5.24 -14.67
N ILE A 208 -0.40 6.13 -13.99
CA ILE A 208 -1.36 5.74 -12.96
C ILE A 208 -2.51 5.01 -13.65
N ILE A 209 -2.72 3.75 -13.30
CA ILE A 209 -3.78 2.91 -13.88
C ILE A 209 -5.03 2.90 -13.01
N ASN A 210 -4.87 3.00 -11.68
CA ASN A 210 -6.00 3.04 -10.76
C ASN A 210 -5.59 3.53 -9.36
N ILE A 211 -6.59 3.93 -8.57
CA ILE A 211 -6.46 4.34 -7.16
C ILE A 211 -7.57 3.63 -6.39
N GLY A 212 -7.22 2.84 -5.38
CA GLY A 212 -8.19 2.02 -4.66
C GLY A 212 -7.54 1.05 -3.69
N LYS A 213 -8.09 -0.17 -3.59
CA LYS A 213 -7.53 -1.24 -2.76
C LYS A 213 -6.74 -2.22 -3.62
N ALA A 214 -5.44 -2.32 -3.36
CA ALA A 214 -4.56 -3.26 -4.02
C ALA A 214 -4.50 -4.59 -3.26
N GLY A 215 -3.79 -5.58 -3.82
CA GLY A 215 -3.47 -6.83 -3.13
C GLY A 215 -3.72 -8.06 -4.00
N ASN A 216 -4.15 -9.13 -3.35
CA ASN A 216 -4.42 -10.41 -4.00
C ASN A 216 -5.92 -10.77 -3.92
N PRO A 217 -6.64 -10.77 -5.05
CA PRO A 217 -8.07 -11.09 -5.06
C PRO A 217 -8.36 -12.55 -4.68
N ASP A 218 -7.34 -13.42 -4.63
CA ASP A 218 -7.52 -14.81 -4.22
C ASP A 218 -7.88 -14.93 -2.73
N MET A 219 -7.48 -13.96 -1.90
CA MET A 219 -7.62 -14.04 -0.45
C MET A 219 -7.99 -12.73 0.26
N MET A 220 -8.13 -11.63 -0.48
CA MET A 220 -8.52 -10.31 0.05
C MET A 220 -9.78 -9.83 -0.65
N ASP A 221 -10.69 -9.24 0.12
CA ASP A 221 -11.91 -8.63 -0.40
C ASP A 221 -11.63 -7.24 -1.01
N GLY A 222 -12.44 -6.83 -1.98
CA GLY A 222 -12.43 -5.46 -2.51
C GLY A 222 -11.21 -5.09 -3.37
N VAL A 223 -10.33 -6.04 -3.71
CA VAL A 223 -9.17 -5.77 -4.58
C VAL A 223 -9.66 -5.34 -5.96
N HIS A 224 -9.23 -4.17 -6.41
CA HIS A 224 -9.55 -3.70 -7.75
C HIS A 224 -8.81 -4.54 -8.80
N ALA A 225 -9.44 -4.86 -9.93
CA ALA A 225 -8.88 -5.71 -10.98
C ALA A 225 -7.53 -5.18 -11.53
N ASP A 226 -7.40 -3.87 -11.66
CA ASP A 226 -6.15 -3.21 -12.08
C ASP A 226 -5.09 -3.04 -10.97
N LEU A 227 -5.42 -3.39 -9.72
CA LEU A 227 -4.53 -3.21 -8.56
C LEU A 227 -4.05 -4.54 -7.97
N ILE A 228 -4.00 -5.58 -8.80
CA ILE A 228 -3.43 -6.87 -8.42
C ILE A 228 -1.92 -6.71 -8.25
N ILE A 229 -1.41 -7.12 -7.09
CA ILE A 229 0.02 -7.22 -6.80
C ILE A 229 0.48 -8.62 -7.20
N GLY A 230 1.39 -8.72 -8.17
CA GLY A 230 1.94 -9.99 -8.65
C GLY A 230 3.45 -10.08 -8.45
N ALA A 231 4.05 -11.15 -8.99
CA ALA A 231 5.50 -11.39 -8.86
C ALA A 231 6.39 -10.33 -9.55
N SER A 232 5.83 -9.54 -10.47
CA SER A 232 6.52 -8.47 -11.21
C SER A 232 6.27 -7.06 -10.65
N THR A 233 5.59 -6.93 -9.52
CA THR A 233 5.21 -5.64 -8.94
C THR A 233 6.24 -5.17 -7.91
N GLU A 234 6.76 -3.96 -8.10
CA GLU A 234 7.55 -3.24 -7.09
C GLU A 234 6.64 -2.54 -6.06
N VAL A 235 7.15 -2.29 -4.85
CA VAL A 235 6.39 -1.65 -3.78
C VAL A 235 7.08 -0.38 -3.30
N ILE A 236 6.32 0.72 -3.25
CA ILE A 236 6.70 1.96 -2.55
C ILE A 236 5.79 2.09 -1.31
N ALA A 237 6.37 2.15 -0.12
CA ALA A 237 5.61 2.32 1.11
C ALA A 237 5.12 3.77 1.25
N GLY A 238 3.81 3.98 1.14
CA GLY A 238 3.15 5.28 1.30
C GLY A 238 2.48 5.47 2.67
N GLU A 239 2.47 4.45 3.54
CA GLU A 239 1.97 4.62 4.92
C GLU A 239 2.70 5.76 5.64
N ASN A 240 1.93 6.59 6.36
CA ASN A 240 2.39 7.82 7.03
C ASN A 240 2.93 8.92 6.11
N MET A 241 2.80 8.79 4.79
CA MET A 241 3.18 9.80 3.81
C MET A 241 1.95 10.45 3.17
N ILE A 242 2.13 11.69 2.71
CA ILE A 242 1.18 12.36 1.82
C ILE A 242 1.72 12.25 0.40
N VAL A 243 0.85 11.87 -0.55
CA VAL A 243 1.13 11.83 -1.97
C VAL A 243 0.31 12.91 -2.67
N THR A 244 0.95 13.68 -3.54
CA THR A 244 0.33 14.71 -4.38
C THR A 244 0.74 14.50 -5.83
N ALA A 245 0.01 15.12 -6.76
CA ALA A 245 0.56 15.34 -8.09
C ALA A 245 1.86 16.17 -8.00
N GLY A 246 2.74 16.00 -8.99
CA GLY A 246 3.91 16.86 -9.12
C GLY A 246 3.48 18.28 -9.52
N GLY A 247 4.15 19.29 -8.98
CA GLY A 247 3.87 20.68 -9.31
C GLY A 247 4.06 20.98 -10.79
N ILE A 248 3.23 21.87 -11.32
CA ILE A 248 3.32 22.41 -12.68
C ILE A 248 3.58 23.92 -12.54
N ASP A 249 4.77 24.35 -12.95
CA ASP A 249 5.10 25.78 -13.02
C ASP A 249 4.96 26.26 -14.47
N SER A 250 4.01 27.15 -14.71
CA SER A 250 3.68 27.64 -16.04
C SER A 250 4.25 29.02 -16.36
N HIS A 251 5.18 29.53 -15.56
CA HIS A 251 5.82 30.83 -15.78
C HIS A 251 7.35 30.73 -15.61
N ILE A 252 7.96 29.81 -16.35
CA ILE A 252 9.40 29.57 -16.27
C ILE A 252 10.16 30.42 -17.27
N HIS A 253 11.15 31.16 -16.77
CA HIS A 253 12.19 31.75 -17.61
C HIS A 253 13.35 30.74 -17.71
N PHE A 254 13.65 30.21 -18.89
CA PHE A 254 14.77 29.26 -19.09
C PHE A 254 16.14 29.97 -19.15
N ILE A 255 16.54 30.56 -18.00
CA ILE A 255 17.76 31.36 -17.85
C ILE A 255 18.99 30.45 -17.73
N CYS A 256 18.90 29.40 -16.92
CA CYS A 256 19.99 28.45 -16.69
C CYS A 256 19.47 27.05 -16.36
N PRO A 257 20.21 25.97 -16.67
CA PRO A 257 19.75 24.59 -16.44
C PRO A 257 19.67 24.22 -14.95
N GLN A 258 20.37 24.92 -14.06
CA GLN A 258 20.38 24.62 -12.62
C GLN A 258 18.96 24.70 -12.01
N GLN A 259 18.12 25.59 -12.54
CA GLN A 259 16.75 25.76 -12.05
C GLN A 259 15.90 24.48 -12.20
N ILE A 260 16.20 23.61 -13.17
CA ILE A 260 15.48 22.35 -13.36
C ILE A 260 15.67 21.45 -12.14
N SER A 261 16.92 21.34 -11.64
CA SER A 261 17.22 20.54 -10.45
C SER A 261 16.59 21.11 -9.18
N THR A 262 16.56 22.45 -9.07
CA THR A 262 15.89 23.15 -7.97
C THR A 262 14.38 22.92 -8.00
N ALA A 263 13.75 23.06 -9.17
CA ALA A 263 12.32 22.82 -9.37
C ALA A 263 11.94 21.37 -9.02
N LEU A 264 12.71 20.39 -9.52
CA LEU A 264 12.48 18.98 -9.19
C LEU A 264 12.61 18.70 -7.70
N SER A 265 13.63 19.28 -7.04
CA SER A 265 13.86 19.13 -5.61
C SER A 265 12.76 19.74 -4.74
N SER A 266 11.99 20.71 -5.27
CA SER A 266 10.81 21.28 -4.63
C SER A 266 9.50 20.57 -5.00
N GLY A 267 9.56 19.48 -5.77
CA GLY A 267 8.38 18.70 -6.17
C GLY A 267 7.71 19.16 -7.47
N ILE A 268 8.31 20.05 -8.25
CA ILE A 268 7.84 20.39 -9.61
C ILE A 268 8.28 19.30 -10.57
N THR A 269 7.37 18.83 -11.43
CA THR A 269 7.65 17.80 -12.44
C THR A 269 7.34 18.25 -13.86
N THR A 270 6.76 19.45 -14.01
CA THR A 270 6.49 20.08 -15.29
C THR A 270 6.84 21.57 -15.24
N MET A 271 7.61 22.05 -16.23
CA MET A 271 8.03 23.44 -16.38
C MET A 271 7.59 23.95 -17.75
N LEU A 272 6.71 24.96 -17.79
CA LEU A 272 6.25 25.60 -19.02
C LEU A 272 6.72 27.06 -19.06
N GLY A 273 7.27 27.49 -20.19
CA GLY A 273 7.68 28.88 -20.36
C GLY A 273 8.56 29.12 -21.59
N GLY A 274 9.64 29.87 -21.43
CA GLY A 274 10.52 30.19 -22.56
C GLY A 274 11.84 30.80 -22.15
N GLY A 275 12.83 30.65 -23.02
CA GLY A 275 14.16 31.19 -22.82
C GLY A 275 15.22 30.55 -23.70
N THR A 276 16.38 31.20 -23.81
CA THR A 276 17.52 30.73 -24.60
C THR A 276 18.82 30.82 -23.80
N GLY A 277 18.74 30.64 -22.48
CA GLY A 277 19.83 30.93 -21.56
C GLY A 277 19.80 32.38 -21.04
N PRO A 278 20.92 32.91 -20.51
CA PRO A 278 20.94 34.17 -19.75
C PRO A 278 20.91 35.44 -20.62
N ALA A 279 20.26 35.38 -21.78
CA ALA A 279 20.10 36.54 -22.66
C ALA A 279 19.14 37.56 -22.05
N THR A 280 19.34 38.86 -22.35
CA THR A 280 18.49 39.95 -21.85
C THR A 280 17.00 39.69 -22.12
N GLY A 281 16.66 39.12 -23.28
CA GLY A 281 15.28 38.76 -23.63
C GLY A 281 14.69 37.71 -22.68
N THR A 282 15.42 36.64 -22.38
CA THR A 282 14.99 35.59 -21.46
C THR A 282 14.89 36.07 -20.02
N ASN A 283 15.82 36.91 -19.58
CA ASN A 283 15.77 37.50 -18.24
C ASN A 283 14.52 38.39 -18.02
N ALA A 284 13.90 38.86 -19.09
CA ALA A 284 12.72 39.73 -19.05
C ALA A 284 11.41 39.02 -19.46
N THR A 285 11.48 38.04 -20.36
CA THR A 285 10.30 37.42 -21.00
C THR A 285 10.46 35.91 -21.13
N THR A 286 9.37 35.17 -20.94
CA THR A 286 9.29 33.71 -21.13
C THR A 286 9.17 33.35 -22.61
N CYS A 287 10.12 33.79 -23.42
CA CYS A 287 10.12 33.61 -24.88
C CYS A 287 11.33 32.80 -25.35
N THR A 288 11.08 31.81 -26.21
CA THR A 288 12.11 31.10 -26.99
C THR A 288 12.00 31.54 -28.46
N PRO A 289 12.56 32.70 -28.84
CA PRO A 289 12.26 33.33 -30.12
C PRO A 289 12.93 32.62 -31.30
N GLY A 290 12.12 32.17 -32.27
CA GLY A 290 12.59 31.63 -33.55
C GLY A 290 12.82 30.12 -33.56
N ALA A 291 12.57 29.50 -34.71
CA ALA A 291 12.57 28.04 -34.87
C ALA A 291 13.90 27.38 -34.47
N TRP A 292 15.03 28.03 -34.77
CA TRP A 292 16.34 27.51 -34.40
C TRP A 292 16.54 27.42 -32.88
N HIS A 293 16.13 28.46 -32.13
CA HIS A 293 16.23 28.45 -30.67
C HIS A 293 15.31 27.42 -30.03
N ILE A 294 14.08 27.28 -30.55
CA ILE A 294 13.14 26.24 -30.10
C ILE A 294 13.78 24.86 -30.27
N GLN A 295 14.35 24.55 -31.44
CA GLN A 295 15.01 23.27 -31.67
C GLN A 295 16.19 23.03 -30.70
N ARG A 296 17.05 24.04 -30.48
CA ARG A 296 18.19 23.93 -29.56
C ARG A 296 17.75 23.72 -28.11
N MET A 297 16.67 24.36 -27.68
CA MET A 297 16.14 24.18 -26.33
C MET A 297 15.53 22.80 -26.13
N LEU A 298 14.83 22.26 -27.13
CA LEU A 298 14.32 20.88 -27.09
C LEU A 298 15.47 19.86 -26.99
N GLU A 299 16.51 20.00 -27.84
CA GLU A 299 17.70 19.14 -27.78
C GLU A 299 18.43 19.24 -26.42
N ALA A 300 18.47 20.43 -25.81
CA ALA A 300 19.07 20.63 -24.50
C ALA A 300 18.22 20.05 -23.34
N ALA A 301 16.91 19.85 -23.56
CA ALA A 301 15.97 19.36 -22.56
C ALA A 301 15.96 17.82 -22.42
N GLU A 302 16.32 17.09 -23.47
CA GLU A 302 16.30 15.61 -23.56
C GLU A 302 16.88 14.84 -22.35
N PRO A 303 18.01 15.24 -21.73
CA PRO A 303 18.59 14.45 -20.63
C PRO A 303 17.88 14.67 -19.28
N PHE A 304 16.91 15.57 -19.17
CA PHE A 304 16.26 15.88 -17.89
C PHE A 304 15.00 15.05 -17.65
N ALA A 305 14.87 14.50 -16.44
CA ALA A 305 13.64 13.87 -15.96
C ALA A 305 12.60 14.93 -15.54
N MET A 306 12.16 15.73 -16.51
CA MET A 306 11.24 16.86 -16.33
C MET A 306 10.40 17.00 -17.60
N ASN A 307 9.09 17.20 -17.48
CA ASN A 307 8.28 17.62 -18.62
C ASN A 307 8.56 19.10 -18.90
N ILE A 308 8.96 19.45 -20.12
CA ILE A 308 9.33 20.83 -20.49
C ILE A 308 8.51 21.27 -21.70
N GLY A 309 7.97 22.50 -21.66
CA GLY A 309 7.16 23.08 -22.73
C GLY A 309 7.26 24.59 -22.85
#